data_AF-A0A0B1YZK6-F1
#
_entry.id   AF-A0A0B1YZK6-F1
#
_cell.length_a   1.000
_cell.length_b   1.000
_cell.length_c   1.000
_cell.angle_alpha   90.00
_cell.angle_beta   90.00
_cell.angle_gamma   90.00
#
_symmetry.space_group_name_H-M   'P 1'
#
loop_
_entity.id
_entity.type
_entity.pdbx_description
1 polymer ?
#
loop_
_entity_poly.entity_id
_entity_poly.type
_entity_poly.pdbx_seq_one_letter_code
_entity_poly.pdbx_strand_id
1 'polypeptide(L)'
;MKILGRVEIEAVTDVRCDLCEQSTRLASGNLQYGTLAAHWGYGSAHDGERYEVHLCEGCFFTTLAHLRQGRRTAGRFAADSGSVEGELGLIIRNDFFQDGG
;
A
#
# COMPACT_ATOMS: atom_id res chain seq x y z
N MET A 1 20.44 -20.66 -34.34
CA MET A 1 19.46 -19.70 -34.88
C MET A 1 18.34 -19.57 -33.87
N LYS A 2 18.07 -18.36 -33.35
CA LYS A 2 16.93 -18.14 -32.44
C LYS A 2 15.74 -17.64 -33.28
N ILE A 3 14.61 -18.32 -33.22
CA ILE A 3 13.37 -17.90 -33.86
C ILE A 3 12.54 -17.22 -32.78
N LEU A 4 12.17 -15.96 -33.02
CA LEU A 4 11.35 -15.16 -32.11
C LEU A 4 9.93 -15.10 -32.67
N GLY A 5 8.94 -15.36 -31.82
CA GLY A 5 7.52 -15.22 -32.13
C GLY A 5 6.85 -14.33 -31.09
N ARG A 6 5.79 -13.60 -31.49
CA ARG A 6 4.96 -12.84 -30.54
C ARG A 6 4.11 -13.81 -29.74
N VAL A 7 4.14 -13.66 -28.41
CA VAL A 7 3.25 -14.35 -27.48
C VAL A 7 2.39 -13.28 -26.82
N GLU A 8 1.09 -13.42 -26.90
CA GLU A 8 0.15 -12.59 -26.14
C GLU A 8 0.07 -13.14 -24.72
N ILE A 9 0.32 -12.28 -23.72
CA ILE A 9 0.23 -12.62 -22.30
C ILE A 9 -0.78 -11.69 -21.65
N GLU A 10 -1.55 -12.22 -20.71
CA GLU A 10 -2.35 -11.38 -19.82
C GLU A 10 -1.43 -10.68 -18.83
N ALA A 11 -1.49 -9.36 -18.81
CA ALA A 11 -0.69 -8.52 -17.93
C ALA A 11 -1.59 -7.44 -17.32
N VAL A 12 -1.28 -7.03 -16.08
CA VAL A 12 -1.95 -5.91 -15.44
C VAL A 12 -1.59 -4.63 -16.19
N THR A 13 -2.58 -4.03 -16.85
CA THR A 13 -2.38 -2.83 -17.67
C THR A 13 -2.66 -1.55 -16.91
N ASP A 14 -3.47 -1.62 -15.86
CA ASP A 14 -3.83 -0.50 -15.00
C ASP A 14 -4.34 -1.01 -13.65
N VAL A 15 -4.19 -0.19 -12.61
CA VAL A 15 -4.79 -0.37 -11.29
C VAL A 15 -5.50 0.94 -10.97
N ARG A 16 -6.79 0.88 -10.61
CA ARG A 16 -7.55 2.08 -10.22
C ARG A 16 -7.49 2.25 -8.71
N CYS A 17 -7.36 3.49 -8.26
CA CYS A 17 -7.41 3.83 -6.85
C CYS A 17 -8.82 3.58 -6.31
N ASP A 18 -8.96 2.78 -5.25
CA ASP A 18 -10.26 2.46 -4.66
C ASP A 18 -10.93 3.66 -3.94
N LEU A 19 -10.18 4.75 -3.71
CA LEU A 19 -10.71 5.96 -3.05
C LEU A 19 -11.17 7.04 -4.03
N CYS A 20 -10.36 7.38 -5.03
CA CYS A 20 -10.67 8.45 -5.99
C CYS A 20 -11.05 7.93 -7.39
N GLU A 21 -11.01 6.62 -7.59
CA GLU A 21 -11.28 5.92 -8.86
C GLU A 21 -10.36 6.29 -10.03
N GLN A 22 -9.30 7.07 -9.78
CA GLN A 22 -8.34 7.46 -10.82
C GLN A 22 -7.36 6.32 -11.12
N SER A 23 -6.88 6.26 -12.37
CA SER A 23 -5.80 5.35 -12.77
C SER A 23 -4.52 5.67 -12.00
N THR A 24 -3.81 4.63 -11.59
CA THR A 24 -2.49 4.73 -10.93
C THR A 24 -1.34 4.66 -11.95
N ARG A 25 -1.67 4.56 -13.25
CA ARG A 25 -0.70 4.49 -14.32
C ARG A 25 -0.14 5.88 -14.66
N LEU A 26 1.18 5.99 -14.60
CA LEU A 26 1.91 7.19 -14.98
C LEU A 26 2.07 7.28 -16.50
N ALA A 27 2.37 8.49 -17.01
CA ALA A 27 2.67 8.71 -18.42
C ALA A 27 3.89 7.90 -18.92
N SER A 28 4.79 7.53 -18.01
CA SER A 28 5.91 6.62 -18.29
C SER A 28 5.49 5.16 -18.54
N GLY A 29 4.23 4.82 -18.27
CA GLY A 29 3.69 3.47 -18.37
C GLY A 29 3.78 2.65 -17.07
N ASN A 30 4.50 3.14 -16.06
CA ASN A 30 4.64 2.47 -14.76
C ASN A 30 3.38 2.67 -13.90
N LEU A 31 3.07 1.68 -13.07
CA LEU A 31 2.00 1.77 -12.07
C LEU A 31 2.56 2.31 -10.75
N GLN A 32 1.87 3.28 -10.15
CA GLN A 32 2.27 3.89 -8.89
C GLN A 32 1.10 3.84 -7.89
N TYR A 33 1.13 2.85 -7.01
CA TYR A 33 0.12 2.68 -5.97
C TYR A 33 0.71 2.04 -4.72
N GLY A 34 0.05 2.28 -3.59
CA GLY A 34 0.26 1.53 -2.35
C GLY A 34 -0.85 0.51 -2.16
N THR A 35 -0.53 -0.59 -1.46
CA THR A 35 -1.51 -1.61 -1.09
C THR A 35 -1.71 -1.61 0.42
N LEU A 36 -2.96 -1.49 0.85
CA LEU A 36 -3.38 -1.76 2.22
C LEU A 36 -4.01 -3.16 2.25
N ALA A 37 -3.33 -4.09 2.90
CA ALA A 37 -3.79 -5.48 3.01
C ALA A 37 -4.06 -5.85 4.47
N ALA A 38 -5.05 -6.71 4.67
CA ALA A 38 -5.32 -7.33 5.97
C ALA A 38 -5.49 -8.84 5.80
N HIS A 39 -4.88 -9.57 6.73
CA HIS A 39 -5.04 -11.01 6.88
C HIS A 39 -5.29 -11.29 8.36
N TRP A 40 -6.45 -11.85 8.66
CA TRP A 40 -6.86 -12.10 10.03
C TRP A 40 -6.55 -13.54 10.44
N GLY A 41 -6.17 -13.71 11.70
CA GLY A 41 -5.87 -15.03 12.25
C GLY A 41 -7.13 -15.78 12.69
N TYR A 42 -6.94 -17.09 12.89
CA TYR A 42 -7.96 -17.99 13.41
C TYR A 42 -8.57 -17.46 14.72
N GLY A 43 -9.90 -17.44 14.81
CA GLY A 43 -10.64 -16.98 15.99
C GLY A 43 -10.84 -15.46 16.12
N SER A 44 -10.42 -14.68 15.13
CA SER A 44 -10.80 -13.26 15.03
C SER A 44 -12.25 -13.09 14.56
N ALA A 45 -12.84 -11.91 14.77
CA ALA A 45 -14.19 -11.62 14.28
C ALA A 45 -14.32 -11.70 12.75
N HIS A 46 -13.20 -11.49 12.05
CA HIS A 46 -13.07 -11.51 10.59
C HIS A 46 -12.21 -12.71 10.13
N ASP A 47 -12.24 -13.81 10.88
CA ASP A 47 -11.49 -15.02 10.55
C ASP A 47 -11.88 -15.55 9.16
N GLY A 48 -10.86 -15.83 8.35
CA GLY A 48 -11.01 -16.22 6.95
C GLY A 48 -11.20 -15.07 5.97
N GLU A 49 -11.35 -13.83 6.43
CA GLU A 49 -11.45 -12.66 5.54
C GLU A 49 -10.07 -12.12 5.18
N ARG A 50 -9.91 -11.77 3.90
CA ARG A 50 -8.72 -11.08 3.36
C ARG A 50 -9.17 -9.81 2.67
N TYR A 51 -8.51 -8.72 3.02
CA TYR A 51 -8.73 -7.42 2.40
C TYR A 51 -7.49 -7.00 1.63
N GLU A 52 -7.71 -6.40 0.46
CA GLU A 52 -6.68 -5.78 -0.35
C GLU A 52 -7.28 -4.53 -0.99
N VAL A 53 -6.64 -3.38 -0.75
CA VAL A 53 -7.09 -2.08 -1.23
C VAL A 53 -5.91 -1.39 -1.91
N HIS A 54 -6.12 -0.88 -3.12
CA HIS A 54 -5.12 -0.18 -3.90
C HIS A 54 -5.39 1.33 -3.86
N LEU A 55 -4.37 2.09 -3.49
CA LEU A 55 -4.46 3.55 -3.33
C LEU A 55 -3.40 4.22 -4.20
N CYS A 56 -3.78 5.25 -4.96
CA CYS A 56 -2.78 6.13 -5.57
C CYS A 56 -1.95 6.83 -4.48
N GLU A 57 -0.77 7.35 -4.85
CA GLU A 57 0.16 7.98 -3.92
C GLU A 57 -0.50 9.02 -3.00
N GLY A 58 -1.31 9.94 -3.56
CA GLY A 58 -1.99 10.97 -2.78
C GLY A 58 -3.00 10.39 -1.78
N CYS A 59 -3.80 9.41 -2.21
CA CYS A 59 -4.77 8.74 -1.34
C CYS A 59 -4.07 7.92 -0.25
N PHE A 60 -2.94 7.30 -0.58
CA PHE A 60 -2.12 6.55 0.37
C PHE A 60 -1.60 7.45 1.50
N PHE A 61 -0.98 8.59 1.17
CA PHE A 61 -0.48 9.51 2.19
C PHE A 61 -1.60 10.16 3.00
N THR A 62 -2.78 10.36 2.40
CA THR A 62 -3.97 10.83 3.12
C THR A 62 -4.42 9.80 4.16
N THR A 63 -4.55 8.52 3.77
CA THR A 63 -4.85 7.41 4.70
C THR A 63 -3.79 7.31 5.80
N LEU A 64 -2.51 7.46 5.46
CA LEU A 64 -1.43 7.43 6.44
C LEU A 64 -1.52 8.59 7.44
N ALA A 65 -1.87 9.79 6.99
CA ALA A 65 -2.12 10.93 7.85
C ALA A 65 -3.28 10.68 8.82
N HIS A 66 -4.36 10.05 8.35
CA HIS A 66 -5.48 9.63 9.20
C HIS A 66 -5.03 8.63 10.28
N LEU A 67 -4.21 7.63 9.95
CA LEU A 67 -3.67 6.69 10.93
C LEU A 67 -2.77 7.39 11.98
N ARG A 68 -1.91 8.32 11.53
CA ARG A 68 -1.08 9.14 12.42
C ARG A 68 -1.93 10.01 13.35
N GLN A 69 -3.03 10.57 12.84
CA GLN A 69 -3.97 11.32 13.65
C GLN A 69 -4.67 10.43 14.67
N GLY A 70 -5.11 9.22 14.27
CA GLY A 70 -5.72 8.23 15.15
C GLY A 70 -4.82 7.84 16.33
N ARG A 71 -3.52 7.64 16.08
CA ARG A 71 -2.52 7.39 17.14
C ARG A 71 -2.40 8.57 18.10
N ARG A 72 -2.40 9.81 17.59
CA ARG A 72 -2.35 11.03 18.43
C ARG A 72 -3.58 11.17 19.31
N THR A 73 -4.77 10.85 18.79
CA THR A 73 -6.01 10.89 19.58
C THR A 73 -6.10 9.75 20.59
N ALA A 74 -5.62 8.55 20.27
CA ALA A 74 -5.59 7.42 21.20
C ALA A 74 -4.52 7.60 22.28
N GLY A 75 -3.32 8.09 21.92
CA GLY A 75 -2.23 8.39 22.84
C GLY A 75 -2.55 9.49 23.86
N ARG A 76 -3.55 10.34 23.60
CA ARG A 76 -4.11 11.26 24.61
C ARG A 76 -4.71 10.54 25.84
N PHE A 77 -5.02 9.25 25.73
CA PHE A 77 -5.55 8.43 26.81
C PHE A 77 -4.52 7.43 27.39
N ALA A 78 -3.34 7.29 26.79
CA ALA A 78 -2.27 6.42 27.26
C ALA A 78 -1.12 7.29 27.80
N ALA A 79 -0.99 7.36 29.13
CA ALA A 79 0.17 7.98 29.75
C ALA A 79 1.42 7.15 29.39
N ASP A 80 2.39 7.82 28.79
CA ASP A 80 3.73 7.34 28.42
C ASP A 80 3.85 6.58 27.08
N SER A 81 4.39 7.26 26.07
CA SER A 81 5.45 6.69 25.23
C SER A 81 6.15 7.82 24.49
N GLY A 82 7.44 7.97 24.79
CA GLY A 82 8.33 8.94 24.18
C GLY A 82 8.21 8.96 22.65
N SER A 83 8.27 10.18 22.13
CA SER A 83 8.39 10.53 20.73
C SER A 83 9.18 9.52 19.91
N VAL A 84 8.50 8.85 19.00
CA VAL A 84 9.02 8.74 17.65
C VAL A 84 7.84 9.09 16.74
N GLU A 85 7.84 10.31 16.21
CA GLU A 85 7.20 10.63 14.92
C GLU A 85 7.90 9.85 13.79
N GLY A 86 8.16 8.55 14.02
CA GLY A 86 8.78 7.66 13.06
C GLY A 86 7.81 7.55 11.90
N GLU A 87 8.35 7.55 10.69
CA GLU A 87 7.57 7.45 9.47
C GLU A 87 6.72 6.18 9.54
N LEU A 88 5.47 6.35 9.97
CA LEU A 88 4.52 5.26 10.13
C LEU A 88 4.48 4.47 8.83
N GLY A 89 4.70 3.15 8.91
CA GLY A 89 4.63 2.26 7.76
C GLY A 89 5.78 2.39 6.76
N LEU A 90 6.81 3.22 7.01
CA LEU A 90 8.01 3.22 6.16
C LEU A 90 8.97 2.12 6.61
N ILE A 91 9.25 1.19 5.70
CA ILE A 91 10.11 0.04 5.97
C ILE A 91 11.57 0.37 5.60
N ILE A 92 11.81 0.94 4.42
CA ILE A 92 13.15 1.32 3.92
C ILE A 92 13.07 2.64 3.14
N ARG A 93 14.14 3.45 3.21
CA ARG A 93 14.37 4.63 2.35
C ARG A 93 15.33 4.28 1.22
N ASN A 94 15.12 4.86 0.04
CA ASN A 94 15.98 4.70 -1.14
C ASN A 94 16.07 3.26 -1.68
N ASP A 95 15.04 2.44 -1.46
CA ASP A 95 14.93 1.12 -2.09
C ASP A 95 14.33 1.23 -3.49
N PHE A 96 15.18 1.57 -4.47
CA PHE A 96 14.76 1.75 -5.85
C PHE A 96 14.54 0.43 -6.61
N PHE A 97 15.09 -0.67 -6.11
CA PHE A 97 15.16 -1.95 -6.83
C PHE A 97 14.26 -3.03 -6.22
N GLN A 98 13.83 -2.88 -4.96
CA GLN A 98 12.92 -3.82 -4.29
C GLN A 98 13.46 -5.26 -4.27
N ASP A 99 14.78 -5.42 -4.16
CA ASP A 99 15.47 -6.71 -4.31
C ASP A 99 15.30 -7.66 -3.08
N GLY A 100 14.48 -7.28 -2.11
CA GLY A 100 14.22 -8.04 -0.89
C GLY A 100 12.87 -8.77 -0.94
N GLY A 101 12.84 -9.93 -1.60
CA GLY A 101 11.74 -10.89 -1.57
C GLY A 101 12.02 -12.05 -0.62
#